data_AF-A0A6P0PSL3-F1
#
_entry.id   AF-A0A6P0PSL3-F1
#
_cell.length_a   1.000
_cell.length_b   1.000
_cell.length_c   1.000
_cell.angle_alpha   90.00
_cell.angle_beta   90.00
_cell.angle_gamma   90.00
#
_symmetry.space_group_name_H-M   'P 1'
#
loop_
_entity.id
_entity.type
_entity.pdbx_description
1 polymer ?
#
loop_
_entity_poly.entity_id
_entity_poly.type
_entity_poly.pdbx_seq_one_letter_code
_entity_poly.pdbx_strand_id
1 'polypeptide(L)'
;MIATKVQLQIDDNYNPIIPIYIPNLDEVRIFAHQLHAQGLTWTGEAFSWSAEYTSEQANPPLDSQMEFTPASFCIGESGIWFFSLTWENGKDQEPVEFLDDRNLV
;
A
#
# COMPACT_ATOMS: atom_id res chain seq x y z
N MET A 1 -15.37 -2.57 4.38
CA MET A 1 -15.46 -2.15 2.96
C MET A 1 -16.41 -0.97 2.83
N ILE A 2 -16.04 0.04 2.05
CA ILE A 2 -16.83 1.24 1.72
C ILE A 2 -17.05 1.25 0.21
N ALA A 3 -18.31 1.40 -0.23
CA ALA A 3 -18.63 1.60 -1.63
C ALA A 3 -18.40 3.07 -1.99
N THR A 4 -17.61 3.32 -3.02
CA THR A 4 -17.35 4.66 -3.53
C THR A 4 -17.22 4.63 -5.05
N LYS A 5 -16.84 5.75 -5.65
CA LYS A 5 -16.53 5.83 -7.07
C LYS A 5 -15.14 6.40 -7.27
N VAL A 6 -14.57 6.12 -8.43
CA VAL A 6 -13.30 6.67 -8.87
C VAL A 6 -13.46 7.23 -10.27
N GLN A 7 -12.85 8.38 -10.53
CA GLN A 7 -12.71 8.94 -11.86
C GLN A 7 -11.36 8.50 -12.44
N LEU A 8 -11.40 7.73 -13.53
CA LEU A 8 -10.19 7.32 -14.22
C LEU A 8 -9.86 8.31 -15.34
N GLN A 9 -8.63 8.79 -15.41
CA GLN A 9 -8.16 9.59 -16.55
C GLN A 9 -7.54 8.67 -17.59
N ILE A 10 -8.30 8.33 -18.64
CA ILE A 10 -7.86 7.43 -19.72
C ILE A 10 -7.27 8.26 -20.88
N ASP A 11 -7.95 9.35 -21.24
CA ASP A 11 -7.48 10.37 -22.20
C ASP A 11 -8.11 11.74 -21.88
N ASP A 12 -7.73 12.80 -22.61
CA ASP A 12 -8.21 14.17 -22.36
C ASP A 12 -9.73 14.35 -22.50
N ASN A 13 -10.42 13.43 -23.19
CA ASN A 13 -11.85 13.53 -23.51
C ASN A 13 -12.69 12.43 -22.85
N TYR A 14 -12.08 11.46 -22.19
CA TYR A 14 -12.76 10.31 -21.60
C TYR A 14 -12.28 10.03 -20.18
N ASN A 15 -13.10 10.47 -19.23
CA ASN A 15 -12.87 10.31 -17.79
C ASN A 15 -14.03 9.53 -17.14
N PRO A 16 -14.12 8.20 -17.34
CA PRO A 16 -15.22 7.41 -16.80
C PRO A 16 -15.19 7.40 -15.27
N ILE A 17 -16.39 7.41 -14.68
CA ILE A 17 -16.59 7.22 -13.25
C ILE A 17 -17.09 5.79 -13.03
N ILE A 18 -16.32 4.99 -12.31
CA ILE A 18 -16.66 3.59 -12.03
C ILE A 18 -16.86 3.36 -10.53
N PRO A 19 -17.82 2.50 -10.12
CA PRO A 19 -17.98 2.12 -8.73
C PRO A 19 -16.86 1.17 -8.30
N ILE A 20 -16.32 1.39 -7.10
CA ILE A 20 -15.30 0.54 -6.49
C ILE A 20 -15.61 0.29 -5.01
N TYR A 21 -14.96 -0.71 -4.42
CA TYR A 21 -15.02 -0.99 -2.98
C TYR A 21 -13.63 -0.83 -2.37
N ILE A 22 -13.53 0.00 -1.33
CA ILE A 22 -12.28 0.27 -0.62
C ILE A 22 -12.34 -0.39 0.77
N PRO A 23 -11.28 -1.08 1.23
CA PRO A 23 -11.24 -1.64 2.58
C PRO A 23 -11.25 -0.57 3.67
N ASN A 24 -11.60 -0.96 4.90
CA ASN A 24 -11.39 -0.07 6.05
C ASN A 24 -9.88 -0.01 6.33
N LEU A 25 -9.30 1.19 6.38
CA LEU A 25 -7.87 1.37 6.61
C LEU A 25 -7.40 0.78 7.95
N ASP A 26 -8.24 0.75 8.98
CA ASP A 26 -7.88 0.13 10.26
C ASP A 26 -7.70 -1.39 10.12
N GLU A 27 -8.55 -2.04 9.30
CA GLU A 27 -8.41 -3.48 8.99
C GLU A 27 -7.14 -3.74 8.17
N VAL A 28 -6.83 -2.85 7.21
CA VAL A 28 -5.61 -2.92 6.40
C VAL A 28 -4.36 -2.77 7.26
N ARG A 29 -4.35 -1.79 8.19
CA ARG A 29 -3.26 -1.61 9.15
C ARG A 29 -3.05 -2.86 9.99
N ILE A 30 -4.11 -3.40 10.59
CA ILE A 30 -4.04 -4.64 11.38
C ILE A 30 -3.45 -5.78 10.56
N PHE A 31 -3.92 -5.97 9.32
CA PHE A 31 -3.39 -7.01 8.43
C PHE A 31 -1.90 -6.82 8.11
N ALA A 32 -1.49 -5.59 7.78
CA ALA A 32 -0.10 -5.28 7.49
C ALA A 32 0.80 -5.50 8.72
N HIS A 33 0.37 -5.11 9.92
CA HIS A 33 1.10 -5.39 11.16
C HIS A 33 1.20 -6.90 11.47
N GLN A 34 0.18 -7.69 11.11
CA GLN A 34 0.23 -9.15 11.24
C GLN A 34 1.25 -9.79 10.28
N LEU A 35 1.34 -9.30 9.04
CA LEU A 35 2.40 -9.72 8.11
C LEU A 35 3.78 -9.28 8.60
N HIS A 36 3.87 -8.05 9.10
CA HIS A 36 5.10 -7.50 9.63
C HIS A 36 5.64 -8.32 10.81
N ALA A 37 4.78 -8.70 11.75
CA ALA A 37 5.13 -9.55 12.89
C ALA A 37 5.62 -10.95 12.48
N GLN A 38 5.22 -11.46 11.30
CA GLN A 38 5.73 -12.72 10.76
C GLN A 38 7.11 -12.56 10.11
N GLY A 39 7.43 -11.38 9.60
CA GLY A 39 8.73 -11.06 9.01
C GLY A 39 9.04 -11.81 7.70
N LEU A 40 8.05 -12.42 7.06
CA LEU A 40 8.20 -13.16 5.80
C LEU A 40 7.61 -12.36 4.64
N THR A 41 8.35 -12.24 3.54
CA THR A 41 7.84 -11.65 2.30
C THR A 41 6.56 -12.37 1.85
N TRP A 42 5.57 -11.60 1.44
CA TRP A 42 4.27 -12.11 1.01
C TRP A 42 3.75 -11.29 -0.18
N THR A 43 3.09 -11.96 -1.12
CA THR A 43 2.42 -11.33 -2.26
C THR A 43 1.11 -12.05 -2.50
N GLY A 44 0.04 -11.31 -2.75
CA GLY A 44 -1.25 -11.93 -3.03
C GLY A 44 -2.36 -10.91 -3.16
N GLU A 45 -3.58 -11.38 -2.90
CA GLU A 45 -4.77 -10.55 -2.86
C GLU A 45 -5.24 -10.41 -1.40
N ALA A 46 -5.55 -9.19 -0.98
CA ALA A 46 -6.21 -8.90 0.27
C ALA A 46 -7.33 -7.89 0.02
N PHE A 47 -8.50 -8.11 0.61
CA PHE A 47 -9.67 -7.22 0.43
C PHE A 47 -10.07 -6.98 -1.05
N SER A 48 -9.81 -7.95 -1.92
CA SER A 48 -10.00 -7.86 -3.37
C SER A 48 -9.08 -6.87 -4.10
N TRP A 49 -7.94 -6.55 -3.49
CA TRP A 49 -6.88 -5.74 -4.09
C TRP A 49 -5.55 -6.52 -4.09
N SER A 50 -4.75 -6.31 -5.13
CA SER A 50 -3.34 -6.72 -5.15
C SER A 50 -2.61 -6.11 -3.97
N ALA A 51 -1.82 -6.92 -3.26
CA ALA A 51 -1.05 -6.48 -2.12
C ALA A 51 0.27 -7.24 -2.01
N GLU A 52 1.27 -6.55 -1.45
CA GLU A 52 2.59 -7.10 -1.22
C GLU A 52 3.12 -6.63 0.13
N TYR A 53 3.87 -7.50 0.79
CA TYR A 53 4.70 -7.18 1.95
C TYR A 53 6.13 -7.66 1.69
N THR A 54 7.10 -6.78 1.89
CA THR A 54 8.52 -7.10 1.89
C THR A 54 9.09 -6.89 3.30
N SER A 55 9.86 -7.88 3.78
CA SER A 55 10.54 -7.77 5.06
C SER A 55 11.76 -6.85 4.97
N GLU A 56 12.15 -6.29 6.12
CA GLU A 56 13.41 -5.54 6.25
C GLU A 56 14.60 -6.39 5.76
N GLN A 57 15.54 -5.75 5.06
CA GLN A 57 16.79 -6.36 4.66
C GLN A 57 17.95 -5.54 5.22
N ALA A 58 18.92 -6.23 5.82
CA ALA A 58 20.10 -5.59 6.40
C ALA A 58 20.96 -4.84 5.37
N ASN A 59 20.87 -5.21 4.09
CA ASN A 59 21.60 -4.55 3.04
C ASN A 59 20.76 -3.38 2.49
N PRO A 60 21.34 -2.20 2.33
CA PRO A 60 20.65 -1.09 1.68
C PRO A 60 20.51 -1.33 0.17
N PRO A 61 19.55 -0.65 -0.49
CA PRO A 61 19.44 -0.68 -1.94
C PRO A 61 20.71 -0.13 -2.61
N LEU A 62 21.01 -0.60 -3.82
CA LEU A 62 22.14 -0.11 -4.61
C LEU A 62 22.04 1.41 -4.79
N ASP A 63 23.17 2.10 -4.62
CA ASP A 63 23.30 3.56 -4.73
C ASP A 63 22.41 4.39 -3.78
N SER A 64 21.91 3.77 -2.71
CA SER A 64 21.16 4.45 -1.64
C SER A 64 22.07 4.91 -0.50
N GLN A 65 21.70 6.02 0.16
CA GLN A 65 22.31 6.46 1.42
C GLN A 65 21.68 5.80 2.65
N MET A 66 20.74 4.89 2.45
CA MET A 66 20.08 4.17 3.54
C MET A 66 21.07 3.22 4.23
N GLU A 67 20.82 2.95 5.52
CA GLU A 67 21.60 1.97 6.29
C GLU A 67 21.08 0.54 6.08
N PHE A 68 19.82 0.38 5.70
CA PHE A 68 19.12 -0.89 5.46
C PHE A 68 17.97 -0.68 4.46
N THR A 69 17.40 -1.76 3.93
CA THR A 69 16.14 -1.70 3.16
C THR A 69 14.96 -1.91 4.12
N PRO A 70 14.05 -0.95 4.29
CA PRO A 70 12.98 -1.04 5.27
C PRO A 70 11.95 -2.10 4.85
N ALA A 71 11.24 -2.64 5.85
CA ALA A 71 10.04 -3.40 5.55
C ALA A 71 8.99 -2.48 4.93
N SER A 72 8.21 -3.00 3.99
CA SER A 72 7.12 -2.25 3.37
C SER A 72 5.92 -3.14 3.10
N PHE A 73 4.74 -2.56 3.20
CA PHE A 73 3.47 -3.13 2.77
C PHE A 73 2.81 -2.18 1.79
N CYS A 74 2.26 -2.69 0.71
CA CYS A 74 1.42 -1.93 -0.20
C CYS A 74 0.19 -2.73 -0.62
N ILE A 75 -0.89 -2.01 -0.90
CA ILE A 75 -2.14 -2.57 -1.38
C ILE A 75 -2.83 -1.57 -2.32
N GLY A 76 -3.45 -2.10 -3.36
CA GLY A 76 -4.19 -1.31 -4.33
C GLY A 76 -3.39 -0.92 -5.55
N GLU A 77 -3.94 -0.02 -6.34
CA GLU A 77 -3.41 0.41 -7.63
C GLU A 77 -3.31 1.94 -7.66
N SER A 78 -2.10 2.45 -7.92
CA SER A 78 -1.86 3.89 -8.00
C SER A 78 -2.74 4.54 -9.08
N GLY A 79 -3.30 5.70 -8.78
CA GLY A 79 -4.28 6.36 -9.67
C GLY A 79 -5.70 5.79 -9.61
N ILE A 80 -5.96 4.75 -8.81
CA ILE A 80 -7.32 4.31 -8.46
C ILE A 80 -7.55 4.54 -6.97
N TRP A 81 -6.87 3.73 -6.17
CA TRP A 81 -6.75 3.82 -4.72
C TRP A 81 -5.55 2.99 -4.34
N PHE A 82 -4.61 3.57 -3.59
CA PHE A 82 -3.41 2.89 -3.15
C PHE A 82 -3.07 3.28 -1.72
N PHE A 83 -2.66 2.31 -0.92
CA PHE A 83 -2.22 2.53 0.45
C PHE A 83 -0.92 1.77 0.70
N SER A 84 0.01 2.39 1.42
CA SER A 84 1.25 1.74 1.81
C SER A 84 1.71 2.13 3.21
N LEU A 85 2.42 1.20 3.84
CA LEU A 85 3.13 1.36 5.10
C LEU A 85 4.61 1.06 4.88
N THR A 86 5.50 1.93 5.34
CA THR A 86 6.95 1.70 5.26
C THR A 86 7.60 1.90 6.63
N TRP A 87 8.29 0.88 7.14
CA TRP A 87 9.02 0.93 8.41
C TRP A 87 10.39 1.60 8.23
N GLU A 88 10.40 2.84 7.75
CA GLU A 88 11.62 3.58 7.36
C GLU A 88 12.58 3.83 8.53
N ASN A 89 12.04 3.89 9.76
CA ASN A 89 12.82 4.10 10.98
C ASN A 89 13.24 2.79 11.67
N GLY A 90 13.01 1.64 11.03
CA GLY A 90 13.32 0.31 11.52
C GLY A 90 12.08 -0.50 11.92
N LYS A 91 12.20 -1.83 11.87
CA LYS A 91 11.10 -2.78 12.11
C LYS A 91 10.34 -2.60 13.44
N ASP A 92 10.98 -2.12 14.49
CA ASP A 92 10.35 -2.01 15.82
C ASP A 92 9.68 -0.64 16.04
N GLN A 93 9.65 0.22 15.01
CA GLN A 93 9.06 1.56 15.04
C GLN A 93 7.73 1.62 14.29
N GLU A 94 6.98 2.71 14.46
CA GLU A 94 5.76 2.93 13.68
C GLU A 94 6.08 3.16 12.19
N PRO A 95 5.29 2.58 11.27
CA PRO A 95 5.47 2.80 9.85
C PRO A 95 5.02 4.21 9.44
N VAL A 96 5.62 4.71 8.37
CA VAL A 96 5.15 5.88 7.63
C VAL A 96 3.99 5.45 6.74
N GLU A 97 2.89 6.18 6.84
CA GLU A 97 1.68 5.97 6.04
C GLU A 97 1.66 6.82 4.78
N PHE A 98 1.24 6.22 3.67
CA PHE A 98 0.90 6.93 2.45
C PHE A 98 -0.41 6.41 1.87
N LEU A 99 -1.28 7.35 1.48
CA LEU A 99 -2.58 7.08 0.85
C LEU A 99 -2.69 7.91 -0.43
N ASP A 100 -2.95 7.24 -1.55
CA ASP A 100 -3.36 7.86 -2.81
C ASP A 100 -4.85 7.59 -3.02
N ASP A 101 -5.66 8.60 -2.72
CA ASP A 101 -7.13 8.60 -2.85
C ASP A 101 -7.63 9.74 -3.75
N ARG A 102 -6.72 10.37 -4.50
CA ARG A 102 -6.97 11.64 -5.22
C ARG A 102 -8.05 11.54 -6.29
N ASN A 103 -8.28 10.34 -6.82
CA ASN A 103 -9.23 10.11 -7.90
C ASN A 103 -10.60 9.61 -7.40
N LEU A 104 -10.79 9.48 -6.08
CA LEU A 104 -12.09 9.11 -5.51
C LEU A 104 -13.08 10.27 -5.61
N VAL A 105 -14.35 9.96 -5.90
CA VAL A 105 -15.45 10.94 -6.11
C VAL A 105 -16.76 10.55 -5.43
#